data_AF-G3IWA2-F1
#
_entry.id   AF-G3IWA2-F1
#
_cell.length_a   1.000
_cell.length_b   1.000
_cell.length_c   1.000
_cell.angle_alpha   90.00
_cell.angle_beta   90.00
_cell.angle_gamma   90.00
#
_symmetry.space_group_name_H-M   'P 1'
#
loop_
_entity.id
_entity.type
_entity.pdbx_description
1 polymer ?
#
loop_
_entity_poly.entity_id
_entity_poly.type
_entity_poly.pdbx_seq_one_letter_code
_entity_poly.pdbx_strand_id
1 'polypeptide(L)'
;MNGTSKAKGEGRRAKRHSSSAAAGFTLIEVLIAMTLLSIMVVLLFSSLRICAQSWEQGENKIAEVNEVAVVYNFFQRHLSSALPVWNDFSAGDGESAASRAESGTATENQNKTFSFQGKKKSLQFVSVFPASVGRAGMQLFSIQPQQEDKEQVIKVSLTPFFPVTEGEEWHREEEVLLRHVSDFTLAYFGADDEGKSSWQDEWLEKGVHPRLVKISINTTNGVFWPEMIIALNVTGETGSTALEGNPTNVAAPAEAPN
;
A
#
# COMPACT_ATOMS: atom_id res chain seq x y z
N MET A 1 -80.90 77.74 -63.75
CA MET A 1 -79.68 78.49 -64.15
C MET A 1 -78.51 78.00 -63.30
N ASN A 2 -77.40 77.68 -63.99
CA ASN A 2 -75.98 77.65 -63.59
C ASN A 2 -75.66 77.51 -62.10
N GLY A 3 -74.85 76.55 -61.63
CA GLY A 3 -73.64 76.00 -62.24
C GLY A 3 -72.48 76.26 -61.29
N THR A 4 -71.70 75.23 -60.93
CA THR A 4 -70.23 75.19 -60.94
C THR A 4 -69.73 73.95 -60.23
N SER A 5 -68.89 73.24 -60.97
CA SER A 5 -68.10 72.08 -60.57
C SER A 5 -66.84 72.53 -59.83
N LYS A 6 -66.43 71.80 -58.78
CA LYS A 6 -65.01 71.66 -58.44
C LYS A 6 -64.74 70.38 -57.63
N ALA A 7 -63.73 69.66 -58.11
CA ALA A 7 -63.28 68.32 -57.74
C ALA A 7 -62.53 68.22 -56.39
N LYS A 8 -62.20 66.97 -56.01
CA LYS A 8 -60.94 66.47 -55.36
C LYS A 8 -61.26 65.41 -54.27
N GLY A 9 -60.69 64.21 -54.21
CA GLY A 9 -59.62 63.59 -54.99
C GLY A 9 -59.53 62.07 -54.72
N GLU A 10 -58.81 61.38 -55.59
CA GLU A 10 -58.49 59.96 -55.56
C GLU A 10 -57.56 59.57 -54.38
N GLY A 11 -57.74 58.34 -53.89
CA GLY A 11 -56.83 57.69 -52.93
C GLY A 11 -56.68 56.20 -53.24
N ARG A 12 -55.77 55.90 -54.16
CA ARG A 12 -55.31 54.56 -54.58
C ARG A 12 -54.84 53.71 -53.40
N ARG A 13 -55.15 52.41 -53.41
CA ARG A 13 -54.38 51.40 -52.66
C ARG A 13 -54.08 50.20 -53.55
N ALA A 14 -52.98 50.30 -54.30
CA ALA A 14 -52.41 49.17 -55.02
C ALA A 14 -51.75 48.20 -54.02
N LYS A 15 -52.12 46.92 -54.09
CA LYS A 15 -51.40 45.82 -53.44
C LYS A 15 -50.00 45.72 -54.07
N ARG A 16 -48.95 46.02 -53.30
CA ARG A 16 -47.57 45.65 -53.68
C ARG A 16 -47.43 44.15 -53.41
N HIS A 17 -47.27 43.36 -54.48
CA HIS A 17 -46.69 42.02 -54.36
C HIS A 17 -45.22 42.21 -53.96
N SER A 18 -44.84 41.75 -52.77
CA SER A 18 -43.44 41.55 -52.43
C SER A 18 -42.92 40.39 -53.26
N SER A 19 -42.20 40.69 -54.34
CA SER A 19 -41.36 39.69 -55.00
C SER A 19 -40.28 39.28 -54.01
N SER A 20 -40.45 38.10 -53.41
CA SER A 20 -39.37 37.43 -52.71
C SER A 20 -38.25 37.20 -53.72
N ALA A 21 -37.16 37.96 -53.62
CA ALA A 21 -35.94 37.66 -54.33
C ALA A 21 -35.38 36.38 -53.69
N ALA A 22 -35.50 35.25 -54.39
CA ALA A 22 -34.83 34.03 -54.00
C ALA A 22 -33.32 34.26 -54.11
N ALA A 23 -32.68 34.56 -52.97
CA ALA A 23 -31.23 34.59 -52.88
C ALA A 23 -30.76 33.14 -52.99
N GLY A 24 -30.29 32.75 -54.18
CA GLY A 24 -29.58 31.49 -54.37
C GLY A 24 -28.24 31.54 -53.63
N PHE A 25 -27.93 30.49 -52.86
CA PHE A 25 -26.63 30.33 -52.22
C PHE A 25 -25.54 30.30 -53.29
N THR A 26 -24.48 31.07 -53.09
CA THR A 26 -23.33 31.05 -53.99
C THR A 26 -22.53 29.78 -53.75
N LEU A 27 -21.97 29.19 -54.82
CA LEU A 27 -21.09 28.02 -54.71
C LEU A 27 -19.92 28.28 -53.74
N ILE A 28 -19.44 29.53 -53.70
CA ILE A 28 -18.35 29.96 -52.80
C ILE A 28 -18.77 29.95 -51.33
N GLU A 29 -20.02 30.22 -50.99
CA GLU A 29 -20.52 30.17 -49.61
C GLU A 29 -20.59 28.75 -49.08
N VAL A 30 -21.04 27.80 -49.91
CA VAL A 30 -21.00 26.37 -49.56
C VAL A 30 -19.55 25.91 -49.41
N LEU A 31 -18.64 26.37 -50.29
CA LEU A 31 -17.21 26.04 -50.21
C LEU A 31 -16.58 26.58 -48.92
N ILE A 32 -16.85 27.84 -48.55
CA ILE A 32 -16.36 28.45 -47.30
C ILE A 32 -16.96 27.77 -46.07
N ALA A 33 -18.26 27.44 -46.09
CA ALA A 33 -18.90 26.73 -44.98
C ALA A 33 -18.29 25.34 -44.77
N MET A 34 -18.03 24.61 -45.84
CA MET A 34 -17.40 23.28 -45.78
C MET A 34 -15.94 23.34 -45.30
N THR A 35 -15.17 24.36 -45.71
CA THR A 35 -13.78 24.52 -45.24
C THR A 35 -13.74 24.90 -43.77
N LEU A 36 -14.58 25.83 -43.32
CA LEU A 36 -14.66 26.22 -41.91
C LEU A 36 -15.11 25.05 -41.03
N LEU A 37 -16.12 24.29 -41.47
CA LEU A 37 -16.58 23.11 -40.75
C LEU A 37 -15.48 22.05 -40.64
N SER A 38 -14.73 21.80 -41.72
CA SER A 38 -13.61 20.86 -41.71
C SER A 38 -12.51 21.28 -40.73
N ILE A 39 -12.14 22.57 -40.72
CA ILE A 39 -11.15 23.11 -39.77
C ILE A 39 -11.64 22.95 -38.33
N MET A 40 -12.91 23.26 -38.04
CA MET A 40 -13.46 23.11 -36.69
C MET A 40 -13.42 21.66 -36.21
N VAL A 41 -13.79 20.69 -37.06
CA VAL A 41 -13.76 19.26 -36.69
C VAL A 41 -12.32 18.79 -36.44
N VAL A 42 -11.35 19.22 -37.26
CA VAL A 42 -9.94 18.88 -37.07
C VAL A 42 -9.41 19.43 -35.74
N LEU A 43 -9.74 20.69 -35.41
CA LEU A 43 -9.33 21.30 -34.15
C LEU A 43 -9.94 20.60 -32.94
N LEU A 44 -11.23 20.26 -33.00
CA LEU A 44 -11.90 19.51 -31.94
C LEU A 44 -11.25 18.14 -31.74
N PHE A 45 -11.04 17.38 -32.82
CA PHE A 45 -10.42 16.06 -32.72
C PHE A 45 -8.96 16.13 -32.23
N SER A 46 -8.20 17.14 -32.68
CA SER A 46 -6.83 17.38 -32.23
C SER A 46 -6.77 17.71 -30.74
N SER A 47 -7.66 18.59 -30.24
CA SER A 47 -7.74 18.94 -28.82
C SER A 47 -8.06 17.73 -27.94
N LEU A 48 -9.04 16.90 -28.35
CA LEU A 48 -9.41 15.70 -27.61
C LEU A 48 -8.25 14.68 -27.56
N ARG A 49 -7.54 14.52 -28.67
CA ARG A 49 -6.36 13.65 -28.74
C ARG A 49 -5.22 14.17 -27.84
N ILE A 50 -4.97 15.48 -27.84
CA ILE A 50 -3.94 16.09 -26.98
C ILE A 50 -4.30 15.90 -25.50
N CYS A 51 -5.56 16.09 -25.11
CA CYS A 51 -6.01 15.84 -23.75
C CYS A 51 -5.84 14.37 -23.34
N ALA A 52 -6.22 13.43 -24.22
CA ALA A 52 -6.07 11.99 -23.95
C ALA A 52 -4.59 11.59 -23.81
N GLN A 53 -3.73 12.07 -24.71
CA GLN A 53 -2.30 11.81 -24.66
C GLN A 53 -1.62 12.46 -23.45
N SER A 54 -2.05 13.67 -23.05
CA SER A 54 -1.55 14.34 -21.85
C SER A 54 -1.98 13.62 -20.57
N TRP A 55 -3.18 13.04 -20.54
CA TRP A 55 -3.66 12.24 -19.43
C TRP A 55 -2.86 10.94 -19.30
N GLU A 56 -2.63 10.24 -20.40
CA GLU A 56 -1.84 9.01 -20.46
C GLU A 56 -0.36 9.24 -20.08
N GLN A 57 0.23 10.35 -20.52
CA GLN A 57 1.58 10.77 -20.10
C GLN A 57 1.64 11.19 -18.63
N GLY A 58 0.56 11.79 -18.10
CA GLY A 58 0.42 12.14 -16.69
C GLY A 58 0.33 10.91 -15.78
N GLU A 59 -0.46 9.90 -16.17
CA GLU A 59 -0.61 8.64 -15.43
C GLU A 59 0.72 7.87 -15.35
N ASN A 60 1.43 7.77 -16.48
CA ASN A 60 2.75 7.13 -16.51
C ASN A 60 3.79 7.86 -15.64
N LYS A 61 3.66 9.18 -15.47
CA LYS A 61 4.53 9.96 -14.57
C LYS A 61 4.09 9.89 -13.10
N ILE A 62 2.79 9.73 -12.83
CA ILE A 62 2.24 9.55 -11.47
C ILE A 62 2.56 8.16 -10.92
N ALA A 63 2.58 7.13 -11.77
CA ALA A 63 3.01 5.78 -11.40
C ALA A 63 4.48 5.72 -10.93
N GLU A 64 5.36 6.52 -11.52
CA GLU A 64 6.79 6.63 -11.13
C GLU A 64 7.00 7.47 -9.85
N VAL A 65 6.18 8.51 -9.64
CA VAL A 65 6.30 9.44 -8.49
C VAL A 65 5.87 8.84 -7.15
N ASN A 66 5.25 7.66 -7.12
CA ASN A 66 4.79 7.04 -5.86
C ASN A 66 5.54 5.78 -5.43
N GLU A 67 6.65 5.37 -6.07
CA GLU A 67 7.35 4.14 -5.66
C GLU A 67 8.05 4.28 -4.30
N VAL A 68 8.82 5.36 -4.10
CA VAL A 68 9.51 5.64 -2.82
C VAL A 68 8.51 5.76 -1.67
N ALA A 69 7.42 6.49 -1.87
CA ALA A 69 6.40 6.67 -0.85
C ALA A 69 5.61 5.39 -0.59
N VAL A 70 5.31 4.57 -1.60
CA VAL A 70 4.66 3.26 -1.41
C VAL A 70 5.55 2.32 -0.61
N VAL A 71 6.84 2.20 -0.96
CA VAL A 71 7.80 1.34 -0.24
C VAL A 71 8.01 1.84 1.19
N TYR A 72 8.17 3.15 1.39
CA TYR A 72 8.26 3.73 2.73
C TYR A 72 7.01 3.42 3.56
N ASN A 73 5.82 3.65 3.02
CA ASN A 73 4.56 3.38 3.72
C ASN A 73 4.38 1.89 4.01
N PHE A 74 4.81 1.00 3.11
CA PHE A 74 4.81 -0.43 3.34
C PHE A 74 5.63 -0.79 4.58
N PHE A 75 6.91 -0.39 4.62
CA PHE A 75 7.77 -0.68 5.76
C PHE A 75 7.26 0.00 7.03
N GLN A 76 6.91 1.29 6.94
CA GLN A 76 6.40 2.07 8.07
C GLN A 76 5.16 1.40 8.68
N ARG A 77 4.20 1.00 7.85
CA ARG A 77 2.96 0.37 8.32
C ARG A 77 3.22 -0.98 8.97
N HIS A 78 3.91 -1.88 8.26
CA HIS A 78 4.03 -3.28 8.70
C HIS A 78 5.05 -3.46 9.81
N LEU A 79 6.19 -2.75 9.80
CA LEU A 79 7.17 -2.84 10.89
C LEU A 79 6.67 -2.15 12.15
N SER A 80 5.97 -1.01 12.05
CA SER A 80 5.40 -0.38 13.25
C SER A 80 4.36 -1.28 13.94
N SER A 81 3.64 -2.10 13.18
CA SER A 81 2.67 -3.07 13.70
C SER A 81 3.25 -4.47 13.94
N ALA A 82 4.57 -4.63 13.94
CA ALA A 82 5.21 -5.90 14.22
C ALA A 82 4.89 -6.38 15.64
N LEU A 83 4.55 -7.66 15.78
CA LEU A 83 4.15 -8.27 17.04
C LEU A 83 5.28 -9.14 17.63
N PRO A 84 5.62 -8.96 18.93
CA PRO A 84 6.69 -9.70 19.58
C PRO A 84 6.23 -11.10 20.00
N VAL A 85 5.95 -11.96 19.02
CA VAL A 85 5.49 -13.33 19.26
C VAL A 85 6.62 -14.33 19.13
N TRP A 86 6.58 -15.38 19.95
CA TRP A 86 7.44 -16.54 19.81
C TRP A 86 6.86 -17.47 18.75
N ASN A 87 7.70 -17.95 17.84
CA ASN A 87 7.33 -19.00 16.90
C ASN A 87 7.75 -20.35 17.48
N ASP A 88 6.77 -21.09 17.97
CA ASP A 88 6.87 -22.49 18.37
C ASP A 88 6.39 -23.45 17.27
N PHE A 89 5.91 -22.91 16.15
CA PHE A 89 5.35 -23.66 15.02
C PHE A 89 6.33 -23.82 13.85
N SER A 90 7.56 -23.30 13.92
CA SER A 90 8.59 -23.55 12.90
C SER A 90 9.04 -25.00 12.95
N ALA A 91 8.28 -25.86 12.27
CA ALA A 91 8.68 -27.20 11.91
C ALA A 91 9.88 -27.10 10.97
N GLY A 92 11.05 -27.56 11.46
CA GLY A 92 12.01 -28.15 10.54
C GLY A 92 11.30 -29.31 9.85
N ASP A 93 11.30 -29.29 8.52
CA ASP A 93 10.97 -30.39 7.63
C ASP A 93 9.72 -31.22 8.01
N GLY A 94 8.55 -30.76 7.55
CA GLY A 94 7.45 -31.65 7.14
C GLY A 94 6.58 -32.33 8.22
N GLU A 95 6.82 -32.14 9.51
CA GLU A 95 5.93 -32.67 10.55
C GLU A 95 4.98 -31.57 11.08
N SER A 96 3.69 -31.69 10.75
CA SER A 96 2.62 -30.83 11.24
C SER A 96 2.66 -30.71 12.77
N ALA A 97 2.65 -29.48 13.30
CA ALA A 97 2.60 -29.20 14.74
C ALA A 97 1.45 -29.93 15.47
N ALA A 98 0.39 -30.30 14.76
CA ALA A 98 -0.74 -31.09 15.26
C ALA A 98 -0.36 -32.52 15.71
N SER A 99 0.68 -33.15 15.14
CA SER A 99 1.07 -34.53 15.50
C SER A 99 1.96 -34.61 16.74
N ARG A 100 2.51 -33.48 17.21
CA ARG A 100 3.41 -33.43 18.39
C ARG A 100 2.66 -33.33 19.72
N ALA A 101 1.39 -32.91 19.71
CA ALA A 101 0.58 -32.72 20.92
C ALA A 101 0.18 -34.04 21.62
N GLU A 102 0.31 -35.19 20.96
CA GLU A 102 -0.09 -36.50 21.52
C GLU A 102 1.07 -37.30 22.13
N SER A 103 2.33 -36.91 21.91
CA SER A 103 3.49 -37.61 22.51
C SER A 103 4.00 -36.83 23.72
N GLY A 104 3.53 -37.21 24.91
CA GLY A 104 3.86 -36.63 26.22
C GLY A 104 5.31 -36.83 26.71
N THR A 105 6.31 -36.74 25.84
CA THR A 105 7.73 -36.70 26.24
C THR A 105 8.26 -35.28 26.11
N ALA A 106 8.39 -34.60 27.25
CA ALA A 106 9.03 -33.30 27.38
C ALA A 106 10.53 -33.41 27.04
N THR A 107 10.87 -33.25 25.77
CA THR A 107 12.20 -32.81 25.36
C THR A 107 12.19 -31.29 25.40
N GLU A 108 12.58 -30.71 26.54
CA GLU A 108 12.86 -29.29 26.70
C GLU A 108 14.00 -28.86 25.78
N ASN A 109 13.84 -27.72 25.09
CA ASN A 109 14.56 -27.31 23.88
C ASN A 109 14.29 -28.27 22.72
N GLN A 110 13.79 -27.84 21.56
CA GLN A 110 14.56 -27.03 20.63
C GLN A 110 13.61 -26.34 19.63
N ASN A 111 13.95 -25.10 19.29
CA ASN A 111 13.38 -24.29 18.20
C ASN A 111 12.19 -23.37 18.51
N LYS A 112 12.06 -22.87 19.75
CA LYS A 112 11.29 -21.63 19.99
C LYS A 112 12.12 -20.45 19.51
N THR A 113 11.83 -19.98 18.31
CA THR A 113 12.53 -18.87 17.71
C THR A 113 11.65 -17.63 17.80
N PHE A 114 12.20 -16.51 18.27
CA PHE A 114 11.45 -15.26 18.26
C PHE A 114 11.09 -14.89 16.82
N SER A 115 9.84 -14.51 16.56
CA SER A 115 9.34 -14.38 15.19
C SER A 115 10.05 -13.30 14.38
N PHE A 116 10.56 -12.27 15.06
CA PHE A 116 11.41 -11.26 14.46
C PHE A 116 12.84 -11.78 14.32
N GLN A 117 13.31 -11.86 13.08
CA GLN A 117 14.68 -12.24 12.74
C GLN A 117 15.21 -11.33 11.65
N GLY A 118 16.35 -10.68 11.91
CA GLY A 118 16.94 -9.70 11.02
C GLY A 118 18.40 -10.02 10.69
N LYS A 119 18.72 -10.12 9.40
CA LYS A 119 20.10 -10.09 8.89
C LYS A 119 20.32 -8.80 8.12
N LYS A 120 21.55 -8.57 7.69
CA LYS A 120 21.91 -7.39 6.89
C LYS A 120 21.10 -7.21 5.60
N LYS A 121 20.59 -8.29 5.01
CA LYS A 121 19.83 -8.28 3.74
C LYS A 121 18.49 -8.98 3.78
N SER A 122 18.09 -9.54 4.93
CA SER A 122 16.82 -10.25 5.05
C SER A 122 16.13 -9.90 6.34
N LEU A 123 14.81 -9.75 6.30
CA LEU A 123 14.01 -9.40 7.45
C LEU A 123 12.79 -10.30 7.53
N GLN A 124 12.57 -10.89 8.70
CA GLN A 124 11.39 -11.67 9.01
C GLN A 124 10.72 -11.11 10.25
N PHE A 125 9.40 -10.96 10.23
CA PHE A 125 8.62 -10.53 11.38
C PHE A 125 7.15 -10.90 11.22
N VAL A 126 6.41 -10.92 12.33
CA VAL A 126 4.97 -11.15 12.33
C VAL A 126 4.23 -9.84 12.46
N SER A 127 3.18 -9.64 11.67
CA SER A 127 2.27 -8.51 11.79
C SER A 127 0.84 -8.93 11.48
N VAL A 128 -0.13 -8.16 11.97
CA VAL A 128 -1.53 -8.30 11.56
C VAL A 128 -1.77 -7.62 10.23
N PHE A 129 -2.57 -8.26 9.37
CA PHE A 129 -3.18 -7.59 8.23
C PHE A 129 -4.55 -7.08 8.67
N PRO A 130 -4.90 -5.80 8.46
CA PRO A 130 -6.23 -5.33 8.82
C PRO A 130 -7.27 -6.13 8.04
N ALA A 131 -8.23 -6.70 8.78
CA ALA A 131 -9.24 -7.60 8.27
C ALA A 131 -9.97 -6.97 7.07
N SER A 132 -9.56 -7.40 5.89
CA SER A 132 -10.18 -7.08 4.62
C SER A 132 -10.57 -8.42 4.00
N VAL A 133 -11.73 -8.46 3.36
CA VAL A 133 -12.44 -9.68 2.93
C VAL A 133 -11.47 -10.63 2.20
N GLY A 134 -11.04 -11.69 2.90
CA GLY A 134 -10.09 -12.71 2.40
C GLY A 134 -8.82 -12.91 3.23
N ARG A 135 -8.41 -11.96 4.07
CA ARG A 135 -7.20 -12.04 4.92
C ARG A 135 -7.56 -11.81 6.39
N ALA A 136 -7.40 -12.84 7.21
CA ALA A 136 -7.58 -12.75 8.67
C ALA A 136 -6.35 -13.33 9.39
N GLY A 137 -5.98 -12.71 10.50
CA GLY A 137 -4.96 -13.24 11.42
C GLY A 137 -3.55 -12.67 11.25
N MET A 138 -2.63 -13.26 11.99
CA MET A 138 -1.20 -12.92 11.97
C MET A 138 -0.54 -13.54 10.75
N GLN A 139 0.29 -12.75 10.08
CA GLN A 139 1.05 -13.18 8.91
C GLN A 139 2.55 -13.05 9.22
N LEU A 140 3.32 -14.02 8.75
CA LEU A 140 4.77 -13.95 8.72
C LEU A 140 5.19 -13.26 7.43
N PHE A 141 5.84 -12.10 7.58
CA PHE A 141 6.46 -11.37 6.49
C PHE A 141 7.91 -11.83 6.37
N SER A 142 8.35 -12.14 5.15
CA SER A 142 9.74 -12.40 4.81
C SER A 142 10.17 -11.50 3.67
N ILE A 143 11.16 -10.64 3.91
CA ILE A 143 11.64 -9.62 2.96
C ILE A 143 13.10 -9.90 2.64
N GLN A 144 13.43 -10.03 1.36
CA GLN A 144 14.80 -10.27 0.91
C GLN A 144 15.00 -9.85 -0.55
N PRO A 145 16.22 -9.46 -0.95
CA PRO A 145 16.57 -9.26 -2.35
C PRO A 145 16.67 -10.61 -3.06
N GLN A 146 16.19 -10.66 -4.30
CA GLN A 146 16.24 -11.82 -5.17
C GLN A 146 16.59 -11.40 -6.60
N GLN A 147 17.36 -12.23 -7.30
CA GLN A 147 17.63 -12.03 -8.72
C GLN A 147 16.47 -12.56 -9.57
N GLU A 148 15.95 -11.73 -10.48
CA GLU A 148 14.88 -12.05 -11.43
C GLU A 148 15.22 -11.42 -12.79
N ASP A 149 15.17 -12.17 -13.89
CA ASP A 149 15.39 -11.68 -15.26
C ASP A 149 16.57 -10.71 -15.49
N LYS A 150 17.68 -10.96 -14.77
CA LYS A 150 18.95 -10.18 -14.76
C LYS A 150 18.93 -8.87 -13.98
N GLU A 151 17.86 -8.58 -13.25
CA GLU A 151 17.80 -7.51 -12.26
C GLU A 151 17.67 -8.08 -10.84
N GLN A 152 17.98 -7.25 -9.84
CA GLN A 152 17.68 -7.57 -8.44
C GLN A 152 16.38 -6.87 -8.06
N VAL A 153 15.49 -7.60 -7.40
CA VAL A 153 14.22 -7.11 -6.89
C VAL A 153 14.15 -7.37 -5.39
N ILE A 154 13.46 -6.52 -4.63
CA ILE A 154 13.10 -6.83 -3.24
C ILE A 154 11.76 -7.55 -3.27
N LYS A 155 11.72 -8.80 -2.79
CA LYS A 155 10.49 -9.58 -2.65
C LYS A 155 9.98 -9.56 -1.23
N VAL A 156 8.66 -9.60 -1.11
CA VAL A 156 7.94 -9.84 0.13
C VAL A 156 7.16 -11.13 -0.01
N SER A 157 7.46 -12.09 0.86
CA SER A 157 6.71 -13.34 1.01
C SER A 157 5.81 -13.23 2.23
N LEU A 158 4.55 -13.63 2.07
CA LEU A 158 3.56 -13.68 3.14
C LEU A 158 3.09 -15.12 3.32
N THR A 159 3.11 -15.57 4.56
CA THR A 159 2.52 -16.86 4.96
C THR A 159 1.72 -16.71 6.24
N PRO A 160 0.61 -17.46 6.43
CA PRO A 160 -0.07 -17.54 7.71
C PRO A 160 0.91 -17.89 8.84
N PHE A 161 0.81 -17.21 9.98
CA PHE A 161 1.67 -17.48 11.14
C PHE A 161 1.21 -18.72 11.93
N PHE A 162 -0.10 -18.94 11.99
CA PHE A 162 -0.66 -20.13 12.63
C PHE A 162 -0.83 -21.27 11.62
N PRO A 163 -0.73 -22.54 12.06
CA PRO A 163 -0.99 -23.68 11.21
C PRO A 163 -2.41 -23.58 10.65
N VAL A 164 -2.52 -23.81 9.35
CA VAL A 164 -3.78 -23.80 8.62
C VAL A 164 -4.54 -25.10 8.94
N THR A 165 -5.88 -25.07 8.94
CA THR A 165 -6.71 -26.24 9.26
C THR A 165 -6.43 -27.37 8.28
N GLU A 166 -6.52 -28.64 8.71
CA GLU A 166 -6.35 -29.79 7.82
C GLU A 166 -7.23 -29.66 6.56
N GLY A 167 -6.59 -29.69 5.39
CA GLY A 167 -7.23 -29.56 4.08
C GLY A 167 -7.10 -28.19 3.40
N GLU A 168 -6.53 -27.18 4.07
CA GLU A 168 -6.20 -25.90 3.43
C GLU A 168 -4.75 -25.91 2.92
N GLU A 169 -4.57 -25.68 1.60
CA GLU A 169 -3.24 -25.60 1.00
C GLU A 169 -2.51 -24.30 1.39
N TRP A 170 -1.21 -24.43 1.65
CA TRP A 170 -0.30 -23.31 1.91
C TRP A 170 -0.17 -22.45 0.67
N HIS A 171 -0.83 -21.30 0.63
CA HIS A 171 -0.62 -20.30 -0.42
C HIS A 171 0.45 -19.31 0.06
N ARG A 172 1.71 -19.59 -0.28
CA ARG A 172 2.78 -18.58 -0.15
C ARG A 172 2.54 -17.52 -1.21
N GLU A 173 2.16 -16.32 -0.78
CA GLU A 173 2.04 -15.16 -1.65
C GLU A 173 3.41 -14.49 -1.75
N GLU A 174 3.93 -14.33 -2.97
CA GLU A 174 5.18 -13.61 -3.24
C GLU A 174 4.88 -12.39 -4.10
N GLU A 175 5.24 -11.21 -3.59
CA GLU A 175 5.02 -9.94 -4.26
C GLU A 175 6.35 -9.20 -4.44
N VAL A 176 6.51 -8.52 -5.58
CA VAL A 176 7.67 -7.67 -5.85
C VAL A 176 7.40 -6.28 -5.27
N LEU A 177 8.14 -5.92 -4.22
CA LEU A 177 8.01 -4.62 -3.56
C LEU A 177 8.75 -3.51 -4.31
N LEU A 178 9.93 -3.83 -4.86
CA LEU A 178 10.77 -2.87 -5.56
C LEU A 178 11.63 -3.56 -6.63
N ARG A 179 11.73 -2.96 -7.81
CA ARG A 179 12.59 -3.43 -8.92
C ARG A 179 13.87 -2.59 -9.04
N HIS A 180 14.79 -3.04 -9.90
CA HIS A 180 16.03 -2.31 -10.22
C HIS A 180 16.92 -1.99 -9.01
N VAL A 181 17.00 -2.89 -8.02
CA VAL A 181 17.72 -2.64 -6.76
C VAL A 181 19.21 -2.92 -6.94
N SER A 182 20.08 -1.94 -6.70
CA SER A 182 21.54 -2.17 -6.69
C SER A 182 22.03 -2.64 -5.33
N ASP A 183 21.51 -2.06 -4.24
CA ASP A 183 21.84 -2.45 -2.87
C ASP A 183 20.63 -2.33 -1.94
N PHE A 184 20.53 -3.26 -0.99
CA PHE A 184 19.52 -3.28 0.06
C PHE A 184 20.20 -3.72 1.35
N THR A 185 20.18 -2.85 2.36
CA THR A 185 20.80 -3.12 3.66
C THR A 185 19.89 -2.73 4.81
N LEU A 186 20.04 -3.51 5.89
CA LEU A 186 19.28 -3.40 7.12
C LEU A 186 20.24 -3.27 8.29
N ALA A 187 19.87 -2.44 9.26
CA ALA A 187 20.54 -2.37 10.55
C ALA A 187 19.49 -2.20 11.67
N TYR A 188 19.85 -2.64 12.86
CA TYR A 188 18.92 -2.82 13.97
C TYR A 188 19.47 -2.09 15.20
N PHE A 189 18.65 -1.25 15.83
CA PHE A 189 19.03 -0.56 17.05
C PHE A 189 18.33 -1.15 18.25
N GLY A 190 19.07 -1.52 19.28
CA GLY A 190 18.52 -1.98 20.55
C GLY A 190 19.61 -2.43 21.49
N ALA A 191 19.20 -2.91 22.68
CA ALA A 191 20.13 -3.47 23.64
C ALA A 191 20.84 -4.71 23.07
N ASP A 192 22.16 -4.73 23.18
CA ASP A 192 22.96 -5.94 23.02
C ASP A 192 22.85 -6.83 24.26
N ASP A 193 23.60 -7.93 24.27
CA ASP A 193 23.59 -8.91 25.36
C ASP A 193 24.22 -8.34 26.65
N GLU A 194 24.96 -7.24 26.56
CA GLU A 194 25.48 -6.48 27.70
C GLU A 194 24.50 -5.39 28.20
N GLY A 195 23.34 -5.27 27.56
CA GLY A 195 22.33 -4.25 27.86
C GLY A 195 22.63 -2.86 27.27
N LYS A 196 23.70 -2.69 26.48
CA LYS A 196 24.05 -1.42 25.85
C LYS A 196 23.30 -1.26 24.54
N SER A 197 22.71 -0.09 24.32
CA SER A 197 21.99 0.19 23.08
C SER A 197 22.94 0.64 21.98
N SER A 198 23.01 -0.11 20.89
CA SER A 198 23.86 0.18 19.73
C SER A 198 23.21 -0.27 18.42
N TRP A 199 23.70 0.25 17.30
CA TRP A 199 23.33 -0.22 15.97
C TRP A 199 24.10 -1.51 15.66
N GLN A 200 23.37 -2.52 15.18
CA GLN A 200 23.86 -3.87 14.87
C GLN A 200 23.44 -4.24 13.45
N ASP A 201 24.29 -4.97 12.71
CA ASP A 201 23.98 -5.44 11.35
C ASP A 201 23.05 -6.66 11.35
N GLU A 202 22.88 -7.32 12.50
CA GLU A 202 22.07 -8.51 12.68
C GLU A 202 21.28 -8.42 13.99
N TRP A 203 20.10 -9.03 13.98
CA TRP A 203 19.19 -9.17 15.11
C TRP A 203 18.62 -10.57 15.08
N LEU A 204 19.46 -11.53 15.51
CA LEU A 204 19.17 -12.96 15.47
C LEU A 204 19.12 -13.52 16.89
N GLU A 205 18.23 -14.48 17.11
CA GLU A 205 18.15 -15.27 18.36
C GLU A 205 17.87 -14.41 19.62
N LYS A 206 17.31 -13.22 19.42
CA LYS A 206 16.92 -12.31 20.51
C LYS A 206 15.44 -12.47 20.84
N GLY A 207 15.12 -12.57 22.13
CA GLY A 207 13.74 -12.66 22.63
C GLY A 207 12.99 -11.32 22.69
N VAL A 208 13.50 -10.29 22.02
CA VAL A 208 12.96 -8.92 22.04
C VAL A 208 13.08 -8.28 20.65
N HIS A 209 12.18 -7.37 20.31
CA HIS A 209 12.30 -6.56 19.09
C HIS A 209 13.45 -5.55 19.19
N PRO A 210 14.08 -5.19 18.06
CA PRO A 210 14.85 -3.96 18.00
C PRO A 210 13.92 -2.77 18.19
N ARG A 211 14.44 -1.68 18.77
CA ARG A 211 13.70 -0.43 18.94
C ARG A 211 13.54 0.31 17.62
N LEU A 212 14.56 0.26 16.77
CA LEU A 212 14.56 0.87 15.43
C LEU A 212 15.11 -0.13 14.41
N VAL A 213 14.52 -0.10 13.22
CA VAL A 213 15.08 -0.72 12.03
C VAL A 213 15.44 0.39 11.06
N LYS A 214 16.68 0.38 10.59
CA LYS A 214 17.18 1.25 9.54
C LYS A 214 17.25 0.46 8.25
N ILE A 215 16.69 1.02 7.18
CA ILE A 215 16.65 0.43 5.85
C ILE A 215 17.28 1.42 4.89
N SER A 216 18.27 0.94 4.13
CA SER A 216 18.96 1.71 3.10
C SER A 216 18.83 0.96 1.77
N ILE A 217 18.36 1.68 0.74
CA ILE A 217 18.07 1.14 -0.58
C ILE A 217 18.83 1.98 -1.59
N ASN A 218 19.46 1.34 -2.57
CA ASN A 218 19.96 1.99 -3.77
C ASN A 218 19.37 1.29 -4.99
N THR A 219 19.06 2.05 -6.03
CA THR A 219 18.53 1.53 -7.30
C THR A 219 19.43 1.89 -8.47
N THR A 220 19.32 1.16 -9.57
CA THR A 220 20.11 1.39 -10.80
C THR A 220 19.50 2.47 -11.70
N ASN A 221 18.24 2.85 -11.46
CA ASN A 221 17.51 3.88 -12.23
C ASN A 221 17.83 5.33 -11.80
N GLY A 222 18.69 5.53 -10.79
CA GLY A 222 19.12 6.86 -10.35
C GLY A 222 18.14 7.62 -9.45
N VAL A 223 17.05 6.97 -9.00
CA VAL A 223 16.12 7.53 -8.01
C VAL A 223 16.81 7.66 -6.65
N PHE A 224 16.64 8.80 -5.98
CA PHE A 224 17.15 9.00 -4.63
C PHE A 224 16.23 8.35 -3.59
N TRP A 225 16.82 7.49 -2.75
CA TRP A 225 16.15 6.82 -1.65
C TRP A 225 16.67 7.37 -0.32
N PRO A 226 15.83 8.02 0.50
CA PRO A 226 16.23 8.43 1.83
C PRO A 226 16.44 7.21 2.74
N GLU A 227 17.38 7.32 3.69
CA GLU A 227 17.47 6.32 4.75
C GLU A 227 16.17 6.29 5.57
N MET A 228 15.57 5.12 5.69
CA MET A 228 14.32 4.94 6.43
C MET A 228 14.64 4.41 7.82
N ILE A 229 14.27 5.14 8.87
CA ILE A 229 14.41 4.71 10.26
C ILE A 229 13.01 4.53 10.83
N ILE A 230 12.66 3.29 11.17
CA ILE A 230 11.31 2.91 11.59
C ILE A 230 11.36 2.39 13.01
N ALA A 231 10.55 2.98 13.88
CA ALA A 231 10.37 2.51 15.24
C ALA A 231 9.41 1.33 15.26
N LEU A 232 9.77 0.27 16.00
CA LEU A 232 8.88 -0.85 16.25
C LEU A 232 8.14 -0.60 17.56
N ASN A 233 6.88 -1.06 17.63
CA ASN A 233 6.16 -1.08 18.89
C ASN A 233 6.82 -2.12 19.82
N VAL A 234 7.61 -1.63 20.77
CA VAL A 234 8.24 -2.44 21.82
C VAL A 234 7.18 -2.76 22.87
N THR A 235 6.16 -3.54 22.51
CA THR A 235 5.22 -4.09 23.50
C THR A 235 5.83 -5.34 24.13
N GLY A 236 7.01 -5.16 24.74
CA GLY A 236 7.80 -6.20 25.39
C GLY A 236 8.28 -5.81 26.79
N GLU A 237 7.94 -4.61 27.28
CA GLU A 237 8.05 -4.29 28.70
C GLU A 237 6.82 -4.84 29.44
N THR A 238 6.68 -6.16 29.51
CA THR A 238 6.03 -6.75 30.68
C THR A 238 7.00 -6.63 31.85
N GLY A 239 7.08 -5.42 32.40
CA GLY A 239 7.51 -5.21 33.76
C GLY A 239 6.58 -6.03 34.65
N SER A 240 7.06 -7.18 35.12
CA SER A 240 6.49 -7.89 36.25
C SER A 240 6.65 -7.00 37.49
N THR A 241 5.76 -6.04 37.65
CA THR A 241 5.67 -5.19 38.84
C THR A 241 4.20 -4.95 39.14
N ALA A 242 3.82 -5.31 40.36
CA ALA A 242 2.53 -5.13 41.04
C ALA A 242 1.48 -6.22 40.81
N LEU A 243 1.61 -7.33 41.54
CA LEU A 243 0.60 -7.78 42.52
C LEU A 243 1.29 -8.51 43.69
N GLU A 244 2.26 -7.87 44.34
CA GLU A 244 2.67 -8.26 45.70
C GLU A 244 1.88 -7.42 46.68
N GLY A 245 0.60 -7.78 46.82
CA GLY A 245 -0.33 -7.23 47.79
C GLY A 245 -0.76 -8.32 48.72
N ASN A 246 0.11 -8.65 49.68
CA ASN A 246 -0.17 -9.51 50.82
C ASN A 246 -1.36 -8.97 51.64
N PRO A 247 -2.48 -9.69 51.81
CA PRO A 247 -3.42 -9.45 52.88
C PRO A 247 -3.21 -10.50 53.97
N THR A 248 -2.52 -10.08 55.03
CA THR A 248 -2.91 -10.30 56.43
C THR A 248 -3.73 -11.55 56.77
N ASN A 249 -3.07 -12.45 57.53
CA ASN A 249 -3.53 -12.93 58.84
C ASN A 249 -4.97 -13.46 58.96
N VAL A 250 -5.10 -14.79 59.01
CA VAL A 250 -6.09 -15.44 59.89
C VAL A 250 -5.40 -16.58 60.64
N ALA A 251 -4.76 -16.25 61.75
CA ALA A 251 -4.45 -17.23 62.80
C ALA A 251 -5.77 -17.64 63.49
N ALA A 252 -6.14 -18.91 63.36
CA ALA A 252 -7.19 -19.53 64.15
C ALA A 252 -6.68 -19.79 65.59
N PRO A 253 -7.50 -19.57 66.63
CA PRO A 253 -7.09 -19.74 68.01
C PRO A 253 -7.01 -21.21 68.41
N ALA A 254 -5.91 -21.60 69.05
CA ALA A 254 -5.78 -22.84 69.80
C ALA A 254 -6.52 -22.70 71.14
N GLU A 255 -7.54 -23.53 71.37
CA GLU A 255 -8.09 -23.75 72.71
C GLU A 255 -7.13 -24.60 73.56
N ALA A 256 -7.08 -24.26 74.85
CA ALA A 256 -6.08 -24.65 75.83
C ALA A 256 -6.30 -26.05 76.42
N PRO A 257 -5.25 -26.65 77.03
CA PRO A 257 -5.41 -27.78 77.95
C PRO A 257 -5.67 -27.28 79.38
N ASN A 258 -6.70 -27.82 80.04
CA ASN A 258 -6.74 -28.03 81.49
C ASN A 258 -7.76 -29.12 81.84
#